data_AF-A0A5K1GX27-F1
#
_entry.id   AF-A0A5K1GX27-F1
#
_cell.length_a   1.000
_cell.length_b   1.000
_cell.length_c   1.000
_cell.angle_alpha   90.00
_cell.angle_beta   90.00
_cell.angle_gamma   90.00
#
_symmetry.space_group_name_H-M   'P 1'
#
loop_
_entity.id
_entity.type
_entity.pdbx_description
1 polymer ?
#
loop_
_entity_poly.entity_id
_entity_poly.type
_entity_poly.pdbx_seq_one_letter_code
_entity_poly.pdbx_strand_id
1 'polypeptide(L)'
;MGVTAENGSSPAERTLKFLIYGRTGWIGGLLGKICGAQGISFEYASGRLENRVQIEQDVEKAKPTHVFNAAGVTGRPNVDWCESHKVETIRANVVGTLTLADVCRERGVILVNYATGCIFEYDEKHPIGSGIGFKEEDTPNFIGSFYSKTKAM
;
A
#
# COMPACT_ATOMS: atom_id res chain seq x y z
N MET A 1 47.81 7.68 18.12
CA MET A 1 46.43 7.89 18.61
C MET A 1 45.57 8.17 17.38
N GLY A 2 44.97 7.23 16.65
CA GLY A 2 44.56 5.88 17.02
C GLY A 2 43.10 5.86 17.47
N VAL A 3 42.16 6.23 16.59
CA VAL A 3 40.74 5.85 16.71
C VAL A 3 40.26 5.47 15.31
N THR A 4 40.52 4.23 14.92
CA THR A 4 39.75 3.56 13.87
C THR A 4 38.41 3.17 14.50
N ALA A 5 37.32 3.73 13.99
CA ALA A 5 35.99 3.27 14.35
C ALA A 5 35.79 1.87 13.75
N GLU A 6 36.08 0.84 14.55
CA GLU A 6 35.62 -0.52 14.30
C GLU A 6 34.12 -0.56 14.59
N ASN A 7 33.30 -0.41 13.54
CA ASN A 7 31.89 -0.79 13.65
C ASN A 7 31.81 -2.31 13.57
N GLY A 8 31.50 -2.88 14.73
CA GLY A 8 31.46 -4.31 15.00
C GLY A 8 30.63 -5.12 14.00
N SER A 9 30.97 -6.40 13.95
CA SER A 9 30.38 -7.44 13.11
C SER A 9 28.87 -7.30 12.90
N SER A 10 28.50 -7.19 11.62
CA SER A 10 27.15 -7.16 11.07
C SER A 10 26.23 -8.28 11.61
N PRO A 11 25.01 -7.97 12.08
CA PRO A 11 23.92 -8.92 11.96
C PRO A 11 23.79 -9.22 10.47
N ALA A 12 23.74 -10.50 10.06
CA ALA A 12 23.66 -10.91 8.66
C ALA A 12 22.83 -9.89 7.87
N GLU A 13 23.46 -9.20 6.91
CA GLU A 13 22.82 -8.16 6.10
C GLU A 13 21.50 -8.74 5.59
N ARG A 14 20.37 -8.28 6.17
CA ARG A 14 19.06 -8.74 5.71
C ARG A 14 18.83 -8.06 4.37
N THR A 15 19.25 -8.73 3.30
CA THR A 15 19.04 -8.28 1.94
C THR A 15 17.54 -8.07 1.74
N LEU A 16 17.17 -6.85 1.37
CA LEU A 16 15.79 -6.50 1.10
C LEU A 16 15.29 -7.29 -0.13
N LYS A 17 14.10 -7.86 0.02
CA LYS A 17 13.32 -8.41 -1.08
C LYS A 17 11.88 -7.93 -1.00
N PHE A 18 11.38 -7.31 -2.05
CA PHE A 18 10.04 -6.72 -2.09
C PHE A 18 9.09 -7.53 -2.98
N LEU A 19 7.86 -7.74 -2.50
CA LEU A 19 6.76 -8.23 -3.32
C LEU A 19 5.79 -7.08 -3.58
N ILE A 20 5.56 -6.74 -4.85
CA ILE A 20 4.80 -5.54 -5.24
C ILE A 20 3.48 -5.95 -5.91
N TYR A 21 2.35 -5.51 -5.36
CA TYR A 21 1.05 -5.58 -6.01
C TYR A 21 0.77 -4.28 -6.80
N GLY A 22 0.12 -4.40 -7.96
CA GLY A 22 -0.29 -3.23 -8.76
C GLY A 22 0.65 -2.88 -9.93
N ARG A 23 1.33 -3.86 -10.54
CA ARG A 23 2.27 -3.69 -11.67
C ARG A 23 1.76 -2.77 -12.79
N THR A 24 0.48 -2.88 -13.14
CA THR A 24 -0.13 -2.14 -14.26
C THR A 24 -0.54 -0.71 -13.89
N GLY A 25 -0.53 -0.38 -12.60
CA GLY A 25 -0.80 0.96 -12.09
C GLY A 25 0.44 1.84 -12.13
N TRP A 26 0.21 3.15 -12.02
CA TRP A 26 1.28 4.15 -12.07
C TRP A 26 2.31 3.97 -10.95
N ILE A 27 1.85 3.92 -9.69
CA ILE A 27 2.73 3.77 -8.52
C ILE A 27 3.47 2.43 -8.57
N GLY A 28 2.77 1.32 -8.82
CA GLY A 28 3.40 0.00 -8.88
C GLY A 28 4.52 -0.06 -9.94
N GLY A 29 4.29 0.51 -11.11
CA GLY A 29 5.31 0.62 -12.16
C GLY A 29 6.52 1.49 -11.77
N LEU A 30 6.30 2.59 -11.04
CA LEU A 30 7.38 3.43 -10.51
C LEU A 30 8.21 2.68 -9.46
N LEU A 31 7.57 1.93 -8.56
CA LEU A 31 8.27 1.18 -7.52
C LEU A 31 9.24 0.17 -8.10
N GLY A 32 8.85 -0.60 -9.12
CA GLY A 32 9.78 -1.55 -9.76
C GLY A 32 10.95 -0.86 -10.46
N LYS A 33 10.75 0.33 -11.06
CA LYS A 33 11.87 1.12 -11.62
C LYS A 33 12.84 1.57 -10.54
N ILE A 34 12.33 2.05 -9.41
CA ILE A 34 13.14 2.49 -8.27
C ILE A 34 13.93 1.30 -7.69
N CYS A 35 13.27 0.15 -7.51
CA CYS A 35 13.95 -1.06 -7.01
C CYS A 35 15.08 -1.49 -7.96
N GLY A 36 14.83 -1.50 -9.27
CA GLY A 36 15.85 -1.80 -10.27
C GLY A 36 17.03 -0.82 -10.25
N ALA A 37 16.75 0.48 -10.12
CA ALA A 37 17.79 1.52 -10.05
C ALA A 37 18.63 1.43 -8.77
N GLN A 38 18.06 0.96 -7.66
CA GLN A 38 18.76 0.80 -6.37
C GLN A 38 19.34 -0.61 -6.15
N GLY A 39 19.16 -1.53 -7.09
CA GLY A 39 19.61 -2.92 -6.95
C GLY A 39 18.86 -3.72 -5.88
N ILE A 40 17.64 -3.31 -5.51
CA ILE A 40 16.80 -4.02 -4.55
C ILE A 40 16.08 -5.18 -5.26
N SER A 41 16.18 -6.39 -4.70
CA SER A 41 15.47 -7.56 -5.24
C SER A 41 13.96 -7.37 -5.11
N PHE A 42 13.22 -7.57 -6.20
CA PHE A 42 11.77 -7.47 -6.15
C PHE A 42 11.09 -8.40 -7.15
N GLU A 43 9.84 -8.75 -6.85
CA GLU A 43 8.94 -9.46 -7.75
C GLU A 43 7.58 -8.75 -7.77
N TYR A 44 6.91 -8.77 -8.92
CA TYR A 44 5.50 -8.39 -8.97
C TYR A 44 4.65 -9.60 -8.64
N ALA A 45 3.69 -9.42 -7.74
CA ALA A 45 2.71 -10.43 -7.41
C ALA A 45 1.83 -10.74 -8.63
N SER A 46 1.36 -11.99 -8.70
CA SER A 46 0.49 -12.47 -9.78
C SER A 46 -0.99 -12.42 -9.39
N GLY A 47 -1.28 -12.48 -8.09
CA GLY A 47 -2.62 -12.55 -7.55
C GLY A 47 -3.40 -11.26 -7.59
N ARG A 48 -4.72 -11.43 -7.68
CA ARG A 48 -5.68 -10.39 -7.34
C ARG A 48 -5.89 -10.40 -5.83
N LEU A 49 -6.08 -9.21 -5.25
CA LEU A 49 -6.15 -9.04 -3.80
C LEU A 49 -7.33 -9.80 -3.17
N GLU A 50 -8.41 -10.02 -3.91
CA GLU A 50 -9.58 -10.77 -3.45
C GLU A 50 -9.37 -12.30 -3.38
N ASN A 51 -8.25 -12.83 -3.84
CA ASN A 51 -7.95 -14.26 -3.82
C ASN A 51 -6.86 -14.57 -2.78
N ARG A 52 -7.28 -14.91 -1.56
CA ARG A 52 -6.38 -15.23 -0.45
C ARG A 52 -5.37 -16.32 -0.79
N VAL A 53 -5.82 -17.43 -1.39
CA VAL A 53 -4.96 -18.57 -1.72
C VAL A 53 -3.81 -18.13 -2.64
N GLN A 54 -4.10 -17.26 -3.60
CA GLN A 54 -3.07 -16.74 -4.49
C GLN A 54 -2.11 -15.78 -3.78
N ILE A 55 -2.60 -14.95 -2.85
CA ILE A 55 -1.73 -14.10 -2.02
C ILE A 55 -0.77 -14.96 -1.19
N GLU A 56 -1.27 -16.00 -0.53
CA GLU A 56 -0.46 -16.91 0.27
C GLU A 56 0.63 -17.59 -0.58
N GLN A 57 0.27 -18.03 -1.79
CA GLN A 57 1.22 -18.60 -2.75
C GLN A 57 2.26 -17.60 -3.24
N ASP A 58 1.85 -16.36 -3.54
CA ASP A 58 2.76 -15.29 -3.96
C ASP A 58 3.79 -14.98 -2.85
N VAL A 59 3.32 -14.86 -1.59
CA VAL A 59 4.18 -14.61 -0.43
C VAL A 59 5.12 -15.78 -0.15
N GLU A 60 4.64 -17.02 -0.16
CA GLU A 60 5.45 -18.21 0.09
C GLU A 60 6.53 -18.41 -1.00
N LYS A 61 6.17 -18.18 -2.26
CA LYS A 61 7.11 -18.30 -3.39
C LYS A 61 8.15 -17.20 -3.36
N ALA A 62 7.73 -15.95 -3.16
CA ALA A 62 8.64 -14.81 -3.21
C ALA A 62 9.52 -14.73 -1.96
N LYS A 63 9.05 -15.20 -0.80
CA LYS A 63 9.71 -15.05 0.51
C LYS A 63 10.18 -13.60 0.75
N PRO A 64 9.27 -12.62 0.62
CA PRO A 64 9.65 -11.21 0.70
C PRO A 64 9.97 -10.80 2.13
N THR A 65 10.81 -9.78 2.26
CA THR A 65 10.98 -9.03 3.52
C THR A 65 9.85 -8.03 3.74
N HIS A 66 9.31 -7.47 2.65
CA HIS A 66 8.27 -6.46 2.66
C HIS A 66 7.32 -6.67 1.47
N VAL A 67 6.05 -6.37 1.69
CA VAL A 67 5.02 -6.33 0.66
C VAL A 67 4.62 -4.88 0.43
N PHE A 68 4.52 -4.46 -0.82
CA PHE A 68 4.03 -3.13 -1.21
C PHE A 68 2.69 -3.29 -1.93
N ASN A 69 1.61 -2.78 -1.33
CA ASN A 69 0.30 -2.75 -1.95
C ASN A 69 0.07 -1.43 -2.67
N ALA A 70 0.38 -1.40 -3.97
CA ALA A 70 -0.02 -0.33 -4.89
C ALA A 70 -1.20 -0.75 -5.78
N ALA A 71 -1.89 -1.84 -5.43
CA ALA A 71 -3.10 -2.27 -6.11
C ALA A 71 -4.34 -1.61 -5.50
N GLY A 72 -5.34 -1.41 -6.35
CA GLY A 72 -6.61 -0.80 -5.97
C GLY A 72 -7.39 -0.42 -7.20
N VAL A 73 -8.69 -0.22 -7.01
CA VAL A 73 -9.57 0.27 -8.07
C VAL A 73 -9.90 1.72 -7.80
N THR A 74 -9.42 2.59 -8.69
CA THR A 74 -9.80 4.01 -8.78
C THR A 74 -10.80 4.24 -9.91
N GLY A 75 -11.31 3.17 -10.52
CA GLY A 75 -12.17 3.24 -11.71
C GLY A 75 -11.42 3.61 -13.00
N ARG A 76 -12.10 3.43 -14.14
CA ARG A 76 -11.67 3.98 -15.44
C ARG A 76 -12.86 4.71 -16.07
N PRO A 77 -12.69 5.96 -16.54
CA PRO A 77 -11.47 6.76 -16.53
C PRO A 77 -11.12 7.37 -15.16
N ASN A 78 -12.04 7.37 -14.19
CA ASN A 78 -11.88 8.03 -12.89
C ASN A 78 -12.73 7.35 -11.79
N VAL A 79 -12.73 7.94 -10.59
CA VAL A 79 -13.38 7.41 -9.38
C VAL A 79 -14.91 7.39 -9.46
N ASP A 80 -15.54 8.13 -10.37
CA ASP A 80 -16.99 8.13 -10.55
C ASP A 80 -17.51 6.73 -10.96
N TRP A 81 -16.65 5.93 -11.61
CA TRP A 81 -16.93 4.53 -11.93
C TRP A 81 -17.29 3.72 -10.68
N CYS A 82 -16.71 4.04 -9.52
CA CYS A 82 -16.98 3.35 -8.26
C CYS A 82 -18.41 3.57 -7.75
N GLU A 83 -19.11 4.62 -8.18
CA GLU A 83 -20.50 4.89 -7.78
C GLU A 83 -21.47 3.84 -8.31
N SER A 84 -21.24 3.33 -9.53
CA SER A 84 -22.05 2.29 -10.15
C SER A 84 -21.49 0.88 -9.97
N HIS A 85 -20.20 0.73 -9.60
CA HIS A 85 -19.50 -0.55 -9.44
C HIS A 85 -19.05 -0.77 -7.98
N LYS A 86 -20.04 -0.69 -7.08
CA LYS A 86 -19.80 -0.70 -5.63
C LYS A 86 -19.21 -2.03 -5.15
N VAL A 87 -19.69 -3.15 -5.71
CA VAL A 87 -19.26 -4.50 -5.30
C VAL A 87 -17.80 -4.73 -5.68
N GLU A 88 -17.41 -4.37 -6.89
CA GLU A 88 -16.04 -4.46 -7.37
C GLU A 88 -15.10 -3.58 -6.54
N THR A 89 -15.56 -2.37 -6.22
CA THR A 89 -14.80 -1.41 -5.40
C THR A 89 -14.60 -1.95 -3.98
N ILE A 90 -15.63 -2.45 -3.31
CA ILE A 90 -15.52 -3.07 -1.98
C ILE A 90 -14.58 -4.30 -2.04
N ARG A 91 -14.79 -5.17 -3.04
CA ARG A 91 -14.01 -6.40 -3.19
C ARG A 91 -12.51 -6.11 -3.31
N ALA A 92 -12.13 -5.13 -4.12
CA ALA A 92 -10.73 -4.80 -4.33
C ALA A 92 -10.15 -3.91 -3.22
N ASN A 93 -10.81 -2.81 -2.88
CA ASN A 93 -10.25 -1.78 -1.99
C ASN A 93 -10.38 -2.11 -0.51
N VAL A 94 -11.44 -2.81 -0.10
CA VAL A 94 -11.69 -3.17 1.30
C VAL A 94 -11.26 -4.61 1.53
N VAL A 95 -12.00 -5.57 0.97
CA VAL A 95 -11.80 -7.00 1.25
C VAL A 95 -10.42 -7.46 0.84
N GLY A 96 -9.99 -7.11 -0.37
CA GLY A 96 -8.67 -7.51 -0.88
C GLY A 96 -7.52 -6.91 -0.07
N THR A 97 -7.60 -5.62 0.29
CA THR A 97 -6.58 -4.95 1.11
C THR A 97 -6.49 -5.58 2.50
N LEU A 98 -7.63 -5.82 3.15
CA LEU A 98 -7.67 -6.47 4.47
C LEU A 98 -7.16 -7.91 4.40
N THR A 99 -7.49 -8.65 3.33
CA THR A 99 -6.97 -10.01 3.11
C THR A 99 -5.45 -10.00 2.98
N LEU A 100 -4.88 -9.06 2.23
CA LEU A 100 -3.43 -8.93 2.10
C LEU A 100 -2.78 -8.56 3.44
N ALA A 101 -3.36 -7.62 4.19
CA ALA A 101 -2.87 -7.22 5.50
C ALA A 101 -2.86 -8.39 6.49
N ASP A 102 -3.94 -9.18 6.50
CA ASP A 102 -4.05 -10.36 7.36
C ASP A 102 -3.00 -11.42 7.01
N VAL A 103 -2.83 -11.76 5.73
CA VAL A 103 -1.78 -12.72 5.30
C VAL A 103 -0.39 -12.20 5.64
N CYS A 104 -0.09 -10.91 5.41
CA CYS A 104 1.21 -10.34 5.76
C CYS A 104 1.48 -10.44 7.26
N ARG A 105 0.45 -10.14 8.09
CA ARG A 105 0.53 -10.26 9.55
C ARG A 105 0.78 -11.70 10.00
N GLU A 106 0.04 -12.68 9.47
CA GLU A 106 0.21 -14.11 9.77
C GLU A 106 1.61 -14.61 9.42
N ARG A 107 2.21 -14.08 8.35
CA ARG A 107 3.56 -14.46 7.87
C ARG A 107 4.68 -13.62 8.47
N GLY A 108 4.38 -12.64 9.32
CA GLY A 108 5.37 -11.75 9.91
C GLY A 108 6.09 -10.86 8.88
N VAL A 109 5.42 -10.51 7.78
CA VAL A 109 5.96 -9.67 6.70
C VAL A 109 5.40 -8.27 6.82
N ILE A 110 6.25 -7.25 6.67
CA ILE A 110 5.82 -5.85 6.73
C ILE A 110 5.02 -5.51 5.47
N LEU A 111 3.85 -4.89 5.66
CA LEU A 111 3.02 -4.37 4.57
C LEU A 111 3.13 -2.84 4.49
N VAL A 112 3.48 -2.32 3.32
CA VAL A 112 3.36 -0.90 2.96
C VAL A 112 2.15 -0.74 2.06
N ASN A 113 1.10 -0.08 2.56
CA ASN A 113 -0.15 0.13 1.84
C ASN A 113 -0.27 1.56 1.31
N TYR A 114 -0.37 1.74 -0.01
CA TYR A 114 -0.61 3.04 -0.60
C TYR A 114 -2.12 3.35 -0.60
N ALA A 115 -2.52 4.29 0.26
CA ALA A 115 -3.92 4.71 0.45
C ALA A 115 -4.18 6.11 -0.17
N THR A 116 -5.11 6.87 0.40
CA THR A 116 -5.45 8.22 -0.06
C THR A 116 -5.75 9.15 1.12
N GLY A 117 -5.29 10.40 1.01
CA GLY A 117 -5.69 11.48 1.92
C GLY A 117 -7.00 12.14 1.51
N CYS A 118 -7.58 11.78 0.35
CA CYS A 118 -8.87 12.29 -0.13
C CYS A 118 -10.07 11.69 0.63
N ILE A 119 -9.90 11.43 1.92
CA ILE A 119 -10.93 11.02 2.88
C ILE A 119 -11.27 12.18 3.84
N PHE A 120 -10.68 13.35 3.60
CA PHE A 120 -10.89 14.58 4.33
C PHE A 120 -11.37 15.71 3.43
N GLU A 121 -12.16 16.61 4.01
CA GLU A 121 -12.57 17.89 3.44
C GLU A 121 -12.41 19.01 4.49
N TYR A 122 -12.26 20.26 4.05
CA TYR A 122 -12.13 21.40 4.96
C TYR A 122 -13.34 21.51 5.90
N ASP A 123 -13.10 21.81 7.17
CA ASP A 123 -14.12 21.99 8.19
C ASP A 123 -13.82 23.22 9.08
N GLU A 124 -14.61 23.41 10.14
CA GLU A 124 -14.44 24.55 11.07
C GLU A 124 -13.06 24.57 11.76
N LYS A 125 -12.44 23.41 11.99
CA LYS A 125 -11.13 23.27 12.64
C LYS A 125 -9.98 23.28 11.63
N HIS A 126 -10.28 22.95 10.37
CA HIS A 126 -9.35 22.92 9.25
C HIS A 126 -9.86 23.82 8.13
N PRO A 127 -9.96 25.15 8.33
CA PRO A 127 -10.49 26.03 7.30
C PRO A 127 -9.49 26.25 6.16
N ILE A 128 -10.01 26.47 4.95
CA ILE A 128 -9.20 26.75 3.77
C ILE A 128 -8.28 27.96 4.00
N GLY A 129 -7.00 27.81 3.66
CA GLY A 129 -6.00 28.88 3.79
C GLY A 129 -5.48 29.13 5.21
N SER A 130 -5.91 28.37 6.20
CA SER A 130 -5.43 28.50 7.59
C SER A 130 -4.00 27.99 7.83
N GLY A 131 -3.50 27.12 6.94
CA GLY A 131 -2.26 26.37 7.15
C GLY A 131 -2.39 25.21 8.14
N ILE A 132 -3.59 24.95 8.67
CA ILE A 132 -3.88 23.82 9.57
C ILE A 132 -4.35 22.63 8.73
N GLY A 133 -3.61 21.53 8.77
CA GLY A 133 -3.94 20.29 8.06
C GLY A 133 -4.40 19.17 9.00
N PHE A 134 -5.09 18.18 8.44
CA PHE A 134 -5.44 16.94 9.12
C PHE A 134 -4.22 16.09 9.46
N LYS A 135 -4.32 15.33 10.55
CA LYS A 135 -3.31 14.41 11.07
C LYS A 135 -3.74 12.95 10.93
N GLU A 136 -2.81 12.04 11.17
CA GLU A 136 -3.03 10.61 11.15
C GLU A 136 -4.07 10.12 12.17
N GLU A 137 -4.23 10.83 13.30
CA GLU A 137 -5.22 10.49 14.33
C GLU A 137 -6.61 11.09 14.08
N ASP A 138 -6.77 11.96 13.09
CA ASP A 138 -8.05 12.61 12.81
C ASP A 138 -9.04 11.64 12.16
N THR A 139 -10.30 11.78 12.52
CA THR A 139 -11.38 10.96 11.93
C THR A 139 -11.71 11.49 10.53
N PRO A 140 -11.71 10.62 9.50
CA PRO A 140 -12.14 11.01 8.15
C PRO A 140 -13.53 11.66 8.15
N ASN A 141 -13.64 12.83 7.53
CA ASN A 141 -14.88 13.60 7.48
C ASN A 141 -15.49 13.69 6.07
N PHE A 142 -14.76 13.30 5.01
CA PHE A 142 -15.28 13.33 3.65
C PHE A 142 -15.85 11.99 3.21
N ILE A 143 -17.15 11.98 2.97
CA ILE A 143 -17.89 10.81 2.49
C ILE A 143 -18.62 11.07 1.16
N GLY A 144 -18.20 12.08 0.40
CA GLY A 144 -18.88 12.53 -0.82
C GLY A 144 -18.75 11.60 -2.02
N SER A 145 -17.85 10.62 -1.99
CA SER A 145 -17.74 9.58 -3.03
C SER A 145 -17.62 8.17 -2.43
N PHE A 146 -18.19 7.20 -3.13
CA PHE A 146 -18.12 5.78 -2.78
C PHE A 146 -16.68 5.29 -2.74
N TYR A 147 -15.84 5.74 -3.67
CA TYR A 147 -14.40 5.47 -3.64
C TYR A 147 -13.77 5.87 -2.30
N SER A 148 -13.97 7.12 -1.87
CA SER A 148 -13.35 7.64 -0.64
C SER A 148 -13.87 6.93 0.60
N LYS A 149 -15.18 6.63 0.65
CA LYS A 149 -15.77 5.78 1.69
C LYS A 149 -15.05 4.44 1.80
N THR A 150 -14.81 3.74 0.68
CA THR A 150 -14.13 2.44 0.71
C THR A 150 -12.65 2.51 1.07
N LYS A 151 -12.01 3.68 0.94
CA LYS A 151 -10.61 3.87 1.32
C LYS A 151 -10.42 4.28 2.79
N ALA A 152 -11.49 4.76 3.42
CA ALA A 152 -11.53 5.05 4.86
C ALA A 152 -11.93 3.82 5.71
N MET A 153 -12.37 2.73 5.08
CA MET A 153 -12.70 1.43 5.72
C MET A 153 -11.47 0.56 5.86
#